data_AF-A0A1Q4DRI4-F1
#
_entry.id   AF-A0A1Q4DRI4-F1
#
_cell.length_a   1.000
_cell.length_b   1.000
_cell.length_c   1.000
_cell.angle_alpha   90.00
_cell.angle_beta   90.00
_cell.angle_gamma   90.00
#
_symmetry.space_group_name_H-M   'P 1'
#
loop_
_entity.id
_entity.type
_entity.pdbx_description
1 polymer ?
#
loop_
_entity_poly.entity_id
_entity_poly.type
_entity_poly.pdbx_seq_one_letter_code
_entity_poly.pdbx_strand_id
1 'polypeptide(L)' 'MTAEKDKDQSNLSFSDGKNSPARKRLVTVVDDKLDSRDLFSGARELTIAHGSDVYRLRLTSQNKLILTK' A
#
# COMPACT_ATOMS: atom_id res chain seq x y z
N MET A 1 -1.77 -51.54 -30.77
CA MET A 1 -0.76 -50.88 -29.91
C MET A 1 -1.06 -49.39 -29.96
N THR A 2 -1.81 -48.91 -28.98
CA THR A 2 -2.30 -47.53 -28.89
C THR A 2 -1.99 -47.00 -27.49
N ALA A 3 -1.73 -45.69 -27.44
CA ALA A 3 -1.58 -44.82 -26.27
C ALA A 3 -0.19 -44.80 -25.59
N GLU A 4 0.66 -43.90 -26.09
CA GLU A 4 1.73 -43.28 -25.30
C GLU A 4 1.11 -42.17 -24.45
N LYS A 5 1.06 -42.41 -23.15
CA LYS A 5 0.91 -41.43 -22.09
C LYS A 5 2.34 -41.14 -21.64
N ASP A 6 2.75 -39.87 -21.54
CA ASP A 6 3.30 -39.32 -20.30
C ASP A 6 3.61 -37.82 -20.45
N LYS A 7 3.47 -37.13 -19.33
CA LYS A 7 3.25 -35.70 -19.18
C LYS A 7 4.34 -35.18 -18.25
N ASP A 8 5.27 -34.38 -18.75
CA ASP A 8 6.21 -33.60 -17.92
C ASP A 8 6.51 -32.29 -18.66
N GLN A 9 5.74 -31.21 -18.47
CA GLN A 9 5.84 -30.23 -17.37
C GLN A 9 7.22 -29.57 -17.23
N SER A 10 7.42 -28.47 -17.94
CA SER A 10 8.17 -27.33 -17.40
C SER A 10 7.60 -26.02 -17.96
N ASN A 11 6.43 -25.66 -17.44
CA ASN A 11 5.88 -24.33 -17.64
C ASN A 11 6.75 -23.34 -16.83
N LEU A 12 7.37 -22.41 -17.54
CA LEU A 12 8.14 -21.29 -16.99
C LEU A 12 7.26 -20.50 -16.02
N SER A 13 7.49 -20.69 -14.72
CA SER A 13 6.82 -19.91 -13.67
C SER A 13 7.50 -18.55 -13.53
N PHE A 14 7.02 -17.59 -14.34
CA PHE A 14 7.15 -16.17 -14.04
C PHE A 14 6.45 -15.90 -12.71
N SER A 15 7.23 -15.62 -11.68
CA SER A 15 6.74 -14.94 -10.48
C SER A 15 7.65 -13.77 -10.18
N ASP A 16 7.61 -12.79 -11.09
CA ASP A 16 7.95 -11.40 -10.80
C ASP A 16 7.04 -10.92 -9.67
N GLY A 17 7.52 -11.14 -8.44
CA GLY A 17 6.90 -10.67 -7.22
C GLY A 17 6.84 -9.16 -7.20
N LYS A 18 5.77 -8.61 -7.78
CA LYS A 18 5.12 -7.33 -7.48
C LYS A 18 6.07 -6.23 -6.97
N ASN A 19 6.94 -5.73 -7.84
CA ASN A 19 7.41 -4.35 -7.71
C ASN A 19 6.30 -3.42 -8.19
N SER A 20 5.19 -3.35 -7.45
CA SER A 20 4.15 -2.35 -7.71
C SER A 20 4.77 -0.98 -7.44
N PRO A 21 4.81 -0.06 -8.42
CA PRO A 21 5.43 1.24 -8.23
C PRO A 21 4.74 1.96 -7.07
N ALA A 22 5.53 2.44 -6.11
CA ALA A 22 5.03 3.20 -4.98
C ALA A 22 4.10 4.32 -5.48
N ARG A 23 2.84 4.30 -5.02
CA ARG A 23 1.80 5.21 -5.49
C ARG A 23 2.09 6.62 -4.97
N LYS A 24 2.60 7.49 -5.84
CA LYS A 24 2.74 8.92 -5.55
C LYS A 24 1.36 9.57 -5.62
N ARG A 25 1.04 10.42 -4.64
CA ARG A 25 -0.21 11.20 -4.59
C ARG A 25 0.11 12.65 -4.23
N LEU A 26 -0.69 13.57 -4.76
CA LEU A 26 -0.69 14.98 -4.39
C LEU A 26 -1.80 15.25 -3.37
N VAL A 27 -1.50 16.08 -2.37
CA VAL A 27 -2.45 16.56 -1.36
C VAL A 27 -2.35 18.08 -1.33
N THR A 28 -3.48 18.76 -1.48
CA THR A 28 -3.54 20.22 -1.45
C THR A 28 -3.64 20.70 -0.01
N VAL A 29 -2.87 21.73 0.34
CA VAL A 29 -2.95 22.43 1.61
C VAL A 29 -3.46 23.86 1.33
N VAL A 30 -4.49 24.29 2.05
CA VAL A 30 -5.12 25.61 1.92
C VAL A 30 -5.28 26.19 3.32
N ASP A 31 -4.75 27.39 3.58
CA ASP A 31 -4.78 28.04 4.92
C ASP A 31 -4.28 27.12 6.05
N ASP A 32 -3.15 26.43 5.83
CA ASP A 32 -2.56 25.46 6.76
C ASP A 32 -3.48 24.27 7.10
N LYS A 33 -4.51 24.04 6.28
CA LYS A 33 -5.47 22.94 6.45
C LYS A 33 -5.42 22.01 5.25
N LEU A 34 -5.69 20.75 5.53
CA LEU A 34 -5.88 19.70 4.54
C LEU A 34 -7.04 18.81 4.99
N ASP A 35 -7.64 18.09 4.05
CA ASP A 35 -8.63 17.08 4.37
C ASP A 35 -7.94 15.75 4.72
N SER A 36 -8.19 15.24 5.93
CA SER A 36 -7.65 13.95 6.35
C SER A 36 -8.03 12.80 5.42
N ARG A 37 -9.20 12.86 4.76
CA ARG A 37 -9.64 11.86 3.78
C ARG A 37 -8.68 11.77 2.58
N ASP A 38 -8.07 12.90 2.21
CA ASP A 38 -7.09 12.95 1.14
C ASP A 38 -5.74 12.35 1.52
N LEU A 39 -5.38 12.40 2.80
CA LEU A 39 -4.19 11.69 3.29
C LEU A 39 -4.34 10.17 3.18
N PHE A 40 -5.51 9.65 3.53
CA PHE A 40 -5.70 8.20 3.60
C PHE A 40 -5.97 7.54 2.24
N SER A 41 -6.55 8.24 1.26
CA SER A 41 -6.83 7.66 -0.08
C SER A 41 -7.59 6.32 -0.04
N GLY A 42 -8.46 6.12 0.95
CA GLY A 42 -9.19 4.86 1.18
C GLY A 42 -8.49 3.88 2.15
N ALA A 43 -7.26 4.17 2.58
CA ALA A 43 -6.60 3.48 3.67
C ALA A 43 -7.12 3.97 5.04
N ARG A 44 -6.59 3.40 6.13
CA ARG A 44 -6.87 3.83 7.50
C ARG A 44 -5.61 4.24 8.27
N GLU A 45 -4.46 4.18 7.62
CA GLU A 45 -3.16 4.45 8.20
C GLU A 45 -2.26 5.12 7.16
N LEU A 46 -1.42 6.05 7.63
CA LEU A 46 -0.37 6.72 6.86
C LEU A 46 0.88 6.83 7.72
N THR A 47 2.03 6.49 7.14
CA THR A 47 3.33 6.68 7.78
C THR A 47 3.90 8.05 7.40
N ILE A 48 4.37 8.79 8.40
CA ILE A 48 5.00 10.10 8.25
C ILE A 48 6.45 9.96 8.71
N ALA A 49 7.39 10.03 7.78
CA ALA A 49 8.80 10.15 8.12
C ALA A 49 9.08 11.60 8.56
N HIS A 50 9.62 11.78 9.75
CA HIS A 50 9.97 13.08 10.31
C HIS A 50 11.38 13.02 10.88
N GLY A 51 12.35 13.56 10.14
CA GLY A 51 13.77 13.43 10.48
C GLY A 51 14.21 11.97 10.47
N SER A 52 14.74 11.50 11.61
CA SER A 52 15.09 10.09 11.83
C SER A 52 13.94 9.26 12.40
N ASP A 53 12.85 9.90 12.79
CA ASP A 53 11.71 9.26 13.41
C ASP A 53 10.63 8.92 12.39
N VAL A 54 9.87 7.89 12.71
CA VAL A 54 8.71 7.46 11.93
C VAL A 54 7.50 7.64 12.80
N TYR A 55 6.48 8.30 12.27
CA TYR A 55 5.19 8.45 12.93
C TYR A 55 4.13 7.72 12.12
N ARG A 56 3.06 7.29 12.78
CA ARG A 56 1.89 6.66 12.16
C ARG A 56 0.65 7.47 12.50
N LEU A 57 0.04 8.04 11.48
CA LEU A 57 -1.28 8.66 11.56
C LEU A 57 -2.33 7.60 11.22
N ARG A 58 -3.30 7.38 12.11
CA ARG A 58 -4.33 6.34 11.94
C ARG A 58 -5.73 6.86 12.25
N LEU A 59 -6.72 6.32 11.54
CA LEU A 59 -8.15 6.43 11.86
C LEU A 59 -8.54 5.36 12.89
N THR A 60 -9.08 5.80 14.02
CA THR A 60 -9.67 4.93 15.04
C THR A 60 -11.07 4.45 14.63
N SER A 61 -11.62 3.47 15.36
CA SER A 61 -13.00 3.01 15.17
C SER A 61 -14.05 4.11 15.45
N GLN A 62 -13.70 5.15 16.20
CA GLN A 62 -14.54 6.32 16.47
C GLN A 62 -14.35 7.43 15.42
N ASN A 63 -13.71 7.13 14.28
CA ASN A 63 -13.38 8.11 13.23
C ASN A 63 -12.49 9.27 13.68
N LYS A 64 -11.83 9.16 14.84
CA LYS A 64 -10.81 10.12 15.31
C LYS A 64 -9.44 9.77 14.75
N LEU A 65 -8.62 10.79 14.53
CA LEU A 65 -7.22 10.64 14.14
C LEU A 65 -6.35 10.46 15.39
N ILE A 66 -5.40 9.52 15.32
CA ILE A 66 -4.34 9.36 16.32
C ILE A 66 -2.99 9.37 15.61
N LEU A 67 -2.04 10.13 16.15
CA LEU A 67 -0.64 10.13 15.73
C LEU A 67 0.17 9.39 16.80
N THR A 68 0.86 8.33 16.40
CA THR A 68 1.82 7.63 17.26
C THR A 68 3.22 7.76 16.67
N LYS A 69 4.23 7.68 17.53
CA LYS A 69 5.60 7.38 17.11
C LYS A 69 5.74 5.88 16.82
#